data_AF-A0A0A6URR5-F1
#
_entry.id   AF-A0A0A6URR5-F1
#
_cell.length_a   1.000
_cell.length_b   1.000
_cell.length_c   1.000
_cell.angle_alpha   90.00
_cell.angle_beta   90.00
_cell.angle_gamma   90.00
#
_symmetry.space_group_name_H-M   'P 1'
#
loop_
_entity.id
_entity.type
_entity.pdbx_description
1 polymer ?
#
loop_
_entity_poly.entity_id
_entity_poly.type
_entity_poly.pdbx_seq_one_letter_code
_entity_poly.pdbx_strand_id
1 'polypeptide(L)'
;MNLSKPAASLACAATTALVLTGTAVPARAAALNMTLTKPYGLSGGGNMVVGTVPATAANANTFAEGVVPQVQFQFGPCTSTAKSPVQIASNAGAVTAGILTVDPADITRVSGTKIAFRVPSSSYPALDGQGAPSAINTTGLVLAAGQTTGKWSVCAYSGVSPTGPLLATSTYNVVTKPTIVSATPTSSPAGGGQTITVTGTGFTAVTMPVTATIGGTPVTNIKLASDGRSFTAVTGPRAPQSNLTMTISTPGGPVHSTDPDNNSGTADPAILFDYSNGINVAPDNGRPGKKVTLDITGAGFSQLNFVNGSAPTSADPHVFLVDGAYNMGSNRGVAECEDVVVVTDNELVCNLDLAADALDPSNSSPTGNPIPHDAYVVTVVDNGATNAGGNGNPSIVSSGATFTVGPY
;
A
#
# COMPACT_ATOMS: atom_id res chain seq x y z
N MET A 1 80.98 -39.17 -73.15
CA MET A 1 80.02 -38.31 -73.88
C MET A 1 78.89 -37.96 -72.93
N ASN A 2 78.79 -36.67 -72.60
CA ASN A 2 77.80 -35.92 -71.82
C ASN A 2 77.49 -36.23 -70.34
N LEU A 3 77.60 -35.13 -69.59
CA LEU A 3 77.51 -34.86 -68.16
C LEU A 3 76.12 -35.12 -67.54
N SER A 4 76.08 -35.50 -66.25
CA SER A 4 75.44 -34.68 -65.20
C SER A 4 75.81 -35.15 -63.78
N LYS A 5 76.07 -34.17 -62.89
CA LYS A 5 76.35 -34.28 -61.45
C LYS A 5 75.04 -34.07 -60.64
N PRO A 6 75.01 -34.29 -59.31
CA PRO A 6 73.91 -34.92 -58.58
C PRO A 6 72.83 -33.94 -58.11
N ALA A 7 71.62 -34.46 -57.83
CA ALA A 7 70.56 -33.72 -57.15
C ALA A 7 70.10 -34.48 -55.89
N ALA A 8 70.13 -33.76 -54.77
CA ALA A 8 69.71 -34.18 -53.45
C ALA A 8 68.23 -34.61 -53.43
N SER A 9 67.95 -35.75 -52.80
CA SER A 9 66.58 -36.21 -52.56
C SER A 9 66.03 -35.46 -51.34
N LEU A 10 65.14 -34.52 -51.61
CA LEU A 10 64.39 -33.74 -50.64
C LEU A 10 63.21 -34.59 -50.12
N ALA A 11 63.14 -34.81 -48.82
CA ALA A 11 62.01 -35.47 -48.16
C ALA A 11 60.76 -34.58 -48.27
N CYS A 12 59.69 -35.10 -48.87
CA CYS A 12 58.38 -34.46 -48.87
C CYS A 12 57.46 -35.25 -47.94
N ALA A 13 57.18 -34.69 -46.76
CA ALA A 13 56.17 -35.20 -45.84
C ALA A 13 54.79 -34.94 -46.43
N ALA A 14 54.01 -35.99 -46.67
CA ALA A 14 52.62 -35.87 -47.07
C ALA A 14 51.79 -35.44 -45.85
N THR A 15 51.42 -34.15 -45.79
CA THR A 15 50.42 -33.63 -44.86
C THR A 15 49.04 -33.98 -45.39
N THR A 16 48.38 -34.95 -44.75
CA THR A 16 46.97 -35.27 -44.96
C THR A 16 46.13 -34.13 -44.40
N ALA A 17 45.68 -33.21 -45.26
CA ALA A 17 44.72 -32.18 -44.87
C ALA A 17 43.32 -32.81 -44.77
N LEU A 18 42.89 -33.12 -43.55
CA LEU A 18 41.49 -33.43 -43.26
C LEU A 18 40.69 -32.13 -43.34
N VAL A 19 40.03 -31.90 -44.47
CA VAL A 19 39.04 -30.82 -44.60
C VAL A 19 37.82 -31.21 -43.78
N LEU A 20 37.75 -30.75 -42.53
CA LEU A 20 36.48 -30.70 -41.81
C LEU A 20 35.61 -29.64 -42.47
N THR A 21 34.72 -30.05 -43.36
CA THR A 21 33.55 -29.24 -43.75
C THR A 21 32.56 -29.22 -42.59
N GLY A 22 32.97 -28.63 -41.46
CA GLY A 22 32.06 -28.23 -40.41
C GLY A 22 31.32 -27.00 -40.90
N THR A 23 30.06 -27.14 -41.27
CA THR A 23 29.15 -25.99 -41.35
C THR A 23 29.10 -25.39 -39.95
N ALA A 24 29.88 -24.34 -39.70
CA ALA A 24 29.76 -23.55 -38.49
C ALA A 24 28.31 -23.05 -38.45
N VAL A 25 27.48 -23.65 -37.58
CA VAL A 25 26.19 -23.07 -37.24
C VAL A 25 26.52 -21.68 -36.68
N PRO A 26 26.01 -20.59 -37.26
CA PRO A 26 26.36 -19.26 -36.79
C PRO A 26 26.04 -19.19 -35.29
N ALA A 27 27.02 -18.76 -34.51
CA ALA A 27 26.82 -18.49 -33.09
C ALA A 27 25.62 -17.55 -32.97
N ARG A 28 24.52 -18.04 -32.40
CA ARG A 28 23.32 -17.23 -32.21
C ARG A 28 23.67 -16.06 -31.31
N ALA A 29 23.39 -14.83 -31.77
CA ALA A 29 23.55 -13.64 -30.93
C ALA A 29 22.71 -13.81 -29.65
N ALA A 30 23.27 -13.40 -28.51
CA ALA A 30 22.53 -13.39 -27.25
C ALA A 30 21.28 -12.52 -27.38
N ALA A 31 20.17 -12.96 -26.79
CA ALA A 31 18.94 -12.17 -26.79
C ALA A 31 19.18 -10.81 -26.12
N LEU A 32 18.60 -9.76 -26.70
CA LEU A 32 18.78 -8.39 -26.23
C LEU A 32 17.88 -8.10 -25.01
N ASN A 33 18.37 -7.27 -24.09
CA ASN A 33 17.53 -6.80 -22.99
C ASN A 33 16.52 -5.76 -23.51
N MET A 34 15.25 -5.98 -23.20
CA MET A 34 14.13 -5.10 -23.53
C MET A 34 13.64 -4.40 -22.27
N THR A 35 13.42 -3.08 -22.34
CA THR A 35 12.80 -2.29 -21.28
C THR A 35 11.33 -2.10 -21.56
N LEU A 36 10.47 -2.39 -20.58
CA LEU A 36 9.02 -2.20 -20.69
C LEU A 36 8.61 -0.84 -20.12
N THR A 37 7.67 -0.14 -20.75
CA THR A 37 7.08 1.10 -20.21
C THR A 37 6.37 0.88 -18.88
N LYS A 38 5.76 -0.30 -18.69
CA LYS A 38 5.21 -0.77 -17.43
C LYS A 38 5.60 -2.24 -17.25
N PRO A 39 6.59 -2.57 -16.41
CA PRO A 39 7.05 -3.94 -16.20
C PRO A 39 6.14 -4.72 -15.22
N TYR A 40 4.88 -4.32 -15.09
CA TYR A 40 3.88 -4.95 -14.26
C TYR A 40 2.45 -4.63 -14.72
N GLY A 41 1.49 -5.42 -14.25
CA GLY A 41 0.05 -5.17 -14.45
C GLY A 41 -0.82 -6.21 -13.76
N LEU A 42 -2.14 -6.03 -13.87
CA LEU A 42 -3.11 -6.84 -13.13
C LEU A 42 -3.14 -8.30 -13.62
N SER A 43 -3.43 -9.20 -12.68
CA SER A 43 -3.87 -10.57 -12.98
C SER A 43 -5.08 -10.54 -13.91
N GLY A 44 -5.01 -11.30 -15.00
CA GLY A 44 -5.98 -11.26 -16.10
C GLY A 44 -5.52 -10.41 -17.29
N GLY A 45 -4.40 -9.69 -17.18
CA GLY A 45 -3.78 -8.97 -18.29
C GLY A 45 -4.62 -7.83 -18.87
N GLY A 46 -4.55 -7.66 -20.19
CA GLY A 46 -5.35 -6.69 -20.96
C GLY A 46 -4.73 -5.30 -21.09
N ASN A 47 -3.72 -4.94 -20.28
CA ASN A 47 -3.02 -3.66 -20.40
C ASN A 47 -2.07 -3.65 -21.60
N MET A 48 -1.94 -2.47 -22.23
CA MET A 48 -0.93 -2.24 -23.28
C MET A 48 0.43 -1.93 -22.66
N VAL A 49 1.49 -2.52 -23.22
CA VAL A 49 2.88 -2.31 -22.82
C VAL A 49 3.72 -2.03 -24.08
N VAL A 50 4.72 -1.16 -23.95
CA VAL A 50 5.71 -0.94 -25.01
C VAL A 50 7.05 -1.47 -24.54
N GLY A 51 7.62 -2.39 -25.33
CA GLY A 51 8.98 -2.88 -25.17
C GLY A 51 9.95 -2.11 -26.05
N THR A 52 11.05 -1.63 -25.46
CA THR A 52 12.12 -0.92 -26.17
C THR A 52 13.45 -1.65 -26.00
N VAL A 53 14.12 -1.93 -27.10
CA VAL A 53 15.48 -2.47 -27.13
C VAL A 53 16.47 -1.33 -27.40
N PRO A 54 17.61 -1.26 -26.69
CA PRO A 54 18.64 -0.27 -27.00
C PRO A 54 19.14 -0.42 -28.45
N ALA A 55 19.07 0.66 -29.23
CA ALA A 55 19.59 0.66 -30.59
C ALA A 55 21.12 0.69 -30.58
N THR A 56 21.76 -0.21 -31.33
CA THR A 56 23.18 -0.10 -31.67
C THR A 56 23.35 -0.28 -33.18
N ALA A 57 24.54 0.03 -33.71
CA ALA A 57 24.86 -0.24 -35.12
C ALA A 57 24.64 -1.71 -35.50
N ALA A 58 24.79 -2.66 -34.56
CA ALA A 58 24.62 -4.08 -34.80
C ALA A 58 23.16 -4.57 -34.71
N ASN A 59 22.24 -3.79 -34.15
CA ASN A 59 20.85 -4.23 -33.87
C ASN A 59 19.81 -3.10 -34.02
N ALA A 60 20.05 -2.18 -34.95
CA ALA A 60 19.16 -1.05 -35.28
C ALA A 60 17.75 -1.48 -35.72
N ASN A 61 17.61 -2.70 -36.25
CA ASN A 61 16.35 -3.29 -36.72
C ASN A 61 16.08 -4.64 -36.05
N THR A 62 16.11 -4.67 -34.71
CA THR A 62 15.77 -5.86 -33.92
C THR A 62 14.39 -6.40 -34.30
N PHE A 63 13.43 -5.51 -34.53
CA PHE A 63 12.11 -5.83 -35.06
C PHE A 63 12.04 -5.42 -36.53
N ALA A 64 12.13 -6.40 -37.42
CA ALA A 64 12.15 -6.18 -38.86
C ALA A 64 10.84 -5.58 -39.38
N GLU A 65 10.94 -4.73 -40.39
CA GLU A 65 9.76 -4.17 -41.07
C GLU A 65 9.00 -5.27 -41.84
N GLY A 66 7.67 -5.17 -41.89
CA GLY A 66 6.82 -6.17 -42.53
C GLY A 66 6.70 -7.51 -41.78
N VAL A 67 7.38 -7.69 -40.63
CA VAL A 67 7.30 -8.88 -39.81
C VAL A 67 6.61 -8.56 -38.49
N VAL A 68 5.51 -9.25 -38.19
CA VAL A 68 4.90 -9.22 -36.86
C VAL A 68 5.69 -10.19 -35.96
N PRO A 69 6.40 -9.70 -34.93
CA PRO A 69 7.09 -10.59 -34.00
C PRO A 69 6.06 -11.32 -33.14
N GLN A 70 6.42 -12.51 -32.67
CA GLN A 70 5.64 -13.20 -31.65
C GLN A 70 6.13 -12.78 -30.27
N VAL A 71 5.21 -12.44 -29.36
CA VAL A 71 5.52 -12.17 -27.96
C VAL A 71 4.92 -13.26 -27.10
N GLN A 72 5.72 -13.81 -26.18
CA GLN A 72 5.26 -14.78 -25.20
C GLN A 72 5.55 -14.35 -23.77
N PHE A 73 4.65 -14.73 -22.87
CA PHE A 73 4.88 -14.73 -21.43
C PHE A 73 5.20 -16.16 -21.03
N GLN A 74 6.43 -16.39 -20.57
CA GLN A 74 6.89 -17.71 -20.14
C GLN A 74 7.16 -17.70 -18.64
N PHE A 75 6.68 -18.73 -17.95
CA PHE A 75 7.08 -18.99 -16.58
C PHE A 75 8.47 -19.60 -16.58
N GLY A 76 9.43 -18.94 -15.92
CA GLY A 76 10.86 -19.25 -16.06
C GLY A 76 11.56 -18.42 -17.14
N PRO A 77 12.82 -18.73 -17.49
CA PRO A 77 13.58 -17.97 -18.48
C PRO A 77 13.02 -18.17 -19.89
N CYS A 78 13.19 -17.16 -20.74
CA CYS A 78 12.83 -17.28 -22.15
C CYS A 78 13.59 -18.42 -22.82
N THR A 79 12.84 -19.29 -23.50
CA THR A 79 13.40 -20.32 -24.37
C THR A 79 14.01 -19.70 -25.63
N SER A 80 14.98 -20.38 -26.24
CA SER A 80 15.72 -19.89 -27.43
C SER A 80 14.88 -19.79 -28.72
N THR A 81 13.71 -20.42 -28.74
CA THR A 81 12.70 -20.34 -29.80
C THR A 81 11.32 -20.32 -29.15
N ALA A 82 10.34 -19.77 -29.86
CA ALA A 82 8.95 -19.80 -29.40
C ALA A 82 8.50 -21.24 -29.11
N LYS A 83 7.59 -21.40 -28.13
CA LYS A 83 7.02 -22.69 -27.75
C LYS A 83 5.50 -22.68 -27.92
N SER A 84 4.90 -23.86 -28.05
CA SER A 84 3.45 -23.97 -28.00
C SER A 84 2.92 -23.41 -26.67
N PRO A 85 1.75 -22.75 -26.66
CA PRO A 85 1.11 -22.33 -25.42
C PRO A 85 0.92 -23.50 -24.45
N VAL A 86 1.10 -23.23 -23.17
CA VAL A 86 0.95 -24.20 -22.08
C VAL A 86 0.04 -23.57 -21.03
N GLN A 87 -0.90 -24.37 -20.52
CA GLN A 87 -1.81 -23.95 -19.46
C GLN A 87 -1.02 -23.46 -18.25
N ILE A 88 -1.45 -22.33 -17.66
CA ILE A 88 -0.92 -21.88 -16.36
C ILE A 88 -1.23 -22.98 -15.35
N ALA A 89 -0.17 -23.57 -14.79
CA ALA A 89 -0.26 -24.55 -13.72
C ALA A 89 0.10 -23.88 -12.40
N SER A 90 -0.55 -24.30 -11.32
CA SER A 90 -0.22 -23.86 -9.97
C SER A 90 -0.16 -25.03 -9.00
N ASN A 91 0.68 -24.91 -7.98
CA ASN A 91 0.77 -25.86 -6.87
C ASN A 91 0.94 -25.07 -5.57
N ALA A 92 0.23 -25.47 -4.52
CA ALA A 92 0.29 -24.84 -3.20
C ALA A 92 0.20 -23.29 -3.22
N GLY A 93 -0.63 -22.72 -4.10
CA GLY A 93 -0.83 -21.27 -4.19
C GLY A 93 0.24 -20.50 -4.98
N ALA A 94 1.13 -21.18 -5.71
CA ALA A 94 2.11 -20.54 -6.58
C ALA A 94 2.01 -21.07 -8.02
N VAL A 95 2.17 -20.19 -9.01
CA VAL A 95 2.36 -20.60 -10.41
C VAL A 95 3.66 -21.42 -10.54
N THR A 96 3.59 -22.54 -11.26
CA THR A 96 4.74 -23.46 -11.47
C THR A 96 5.08 -23.68 -12.94
N ALA A 97 4.16 -23.38 -13.86
CA ALA A 97 4.38 -23.45 -15.29
C ALA A 97 3.38 -22.57 -16.04
N GLY A 98 3.68 -22.26 -17.31
CA GLY A 98 2.75 -21.63 -18.23
C GLY A 98 3.47 -20.94 -19.37
N ILE A 99 2.84 -20.94 -20.54
CA ILE A 99 3.30 -20.21 -21.73
C ILE A 99 2.07 -19.61 -22.38
N LEU A 100 2.02 -18.28 -22.43
CA LEU A 100 0.97 -17.55 -23.11
C LEU A 100 1.59 -16.82 -24.29
N THR A 101 0.88 -16.83 -25.42
CA THR A 101 1.26 -16.05 -26.59
C THR A 101 0.35 -14.84 -26.66
N VAL A 102 0.91 -13.67 -26.95
CA VAL A 102 0.11 -12.49 -27.25
C VAL A 102 -0.52 -12.69 -28.63
N ASP A 103 -1.80 -12.34 -28.78
CA ASP A 103 -2.45 -12.34 -30.08
C ASP A 103 -1.66 -11.45 -31.06
N PRO A 104 -1.20 -11.95 -32.22
CA PRO A 104 -0.51 -11.15 -33.22
C PRO A 104 -1.29 -9.91 -33.67
N ALA A 105 -2.63 -9.92 -33.59
CA ALA A 105 -3.45 -8.74 -33.86
C ALA A 105 -3.27 -7.63 -32.82
N ASP A 106 -2.88 -7.98 -31.59
CA ASP A 106 -2.58 -7.05 -30.50
C ASP A 106 -1.11 -6.61 -30.47
N ILE A 107 -0.29 -6.99 -31.47
CA ILE A 107 1.12 -6.61 -31.57
C ILE A 107 1.29 -5.57 -32.67
N THR A 108 1.85 -4.42 -32.30
CA THR A 108 2.17 -3.34 -33.24
C THR A 108 3.68 -3.05 -33.21
N ARG A 109 4.33 -3.11 -34.37
CA ARG A 109 5.68 -2.58 -34.51
C ARG A 109 5.64 -1.05 -34.51
N VAL A 110 6.30 -0.44 -33.53
CA VAL A 110 6.39 1.04 -33.42
C VAL A 110 7.63 1.55 -34.16
N SER A 111 8.75 0.82 -34.07
CA SER A 111 9.99 1.11 -34.81
C SER A 111 10.87 -0.14 -34.91
N GLY A 112 12.06 -0.02 -35.52
CA GLY A 112 13.05 -1.12 -35.56
C GLY A 112 13.50 -1.64 -34.20
N THR A 113 13.26 -0.89 -33.12
CA THR A 113 13.65 -1.25 -31.74
C THR A 113 12.50 -1.17 -30.74
N LYS A 114 11.26 -0.95 -31.21
CA LYS A 114 10.09 -0.81 -30.33
C LYS A 114 8.90 -1.62 -30.84
N ILE A 115 8.27 -2.33 -29.90
CA ILE A 115 7.00 -3.03 -30.11
C ILE A 115 6.00 -2.63 -29.03
N ALA A 116 4.76 -2.40 -29.42
CA ALA A 116 3.62 -2.31 -28.51
C ALA A 116 2.89 -3.64 -28.54
N PHE A 117 2.47 -4.14 -27.39
CA PHE A 117 1.68 -5.38 -27.31
C PHE A 117 0.72 -5.34 -26.12
N ARG A 118 -0.42 -6.01 -26.26
CA ARG A 118 -1.37 -6.22 -25.16
C ARG A 118 -0.94 -7.43 -24.33
N VAL A 119 -0.95 -7.30 -23.00
CA VAL A 119 -0.74 -8.46 -22.12
C VAL A 119 -1.92 -9.41 -22.26
N PRO A 120 -1.71 -10.74 -22.41
CA PRO A 120 -2.81 -11.68 -22.69
C PRO A 120 -3.91 -11.60 -21.64
N SER A 121 -5.15 -11.40 -22.10
CA SER A 121 -6.39 -11.43 -21.29
C SER A 121 -7.34 -12.55 -21.68
N SER A 122 -6.95 -13.36 -22.65
CA SER A 122 -7.71 -14.49 -23.16
C SER A 122 -6.76 -15.50 -23.81
N SER A 123 -7.30 -16.65 -24.21
CA SER A 123 -6.55 -17.69 -24.92
C SER A 123 -6.03 -17.18 -26.26
N TYR A 124 -4.77 -17.47 -26.57
CA TYR A 124 -4.27 -17.44 -27.94
C TYR A 124 -3.40 -18.68 -28.24
N PRO A 125 -3.59 -19.37 -29.39
CA PRO A 125 -4.63 -19.15 -30.39
C PRO A 125 -6.06 -19.24 -29.83
N ALA A 126 -6.99 -18.48 -30.40
CA ALA A 126 -8.37 -18.42 -29.93
C ALA A 126 -9.14 -19.73 -30.17
N LEU A 127 -8.73 -20.48 -31.21
CA LEU A 127 -9.25 -21.80 -31.54
C LEU A 127 -8.15 -22.87 -31.35
N ASP A 128 -8.55 -24.08 -31.01
CA ASP A 128 -7.67 -25.24 -30.98
C ASP A 128 -7.40 -25.82 -32.38
N GLY A 129 -6.64 -26.91 -32.45
CA GLY A 129 -6.31 -27.58 -33.71
C GLY A 129 -7.50 -28.21 -34.43
N GLN A 130 -8.67 -28.26 -33.79
CA GLN A 130 -9.93 -28.78 -34.31
C GLN A 130 -10.92 -27.66 -34.67
N GLY A 131 -10.56 -26.39 -34.45
CA GLY A 131 -11.40 -25.23 -34.72
C GLY A 131 -12.41 -24.90 -33.62
N ALA A 132 -12.33 -25.55 -32.46
CA ALA A 132 -13.16 -25.24 -31.29
C ALA A 132 -12.49 -24.15 -30.42
N PRO A 133 -13.24 -23.41 -29.57
CA PRO A 133 -12.65 -22.42 -28.68
C PRO A 133 -11.57 -23.01 -27.77
N SER A 134 -10.42 -22.34 -27.69
CA SER A 134 -9.27 -22.79 -26.90
C SER A 134 -9.58 -22.78 -25.41
N ALA A 135 -9.40 -23.94 -24.76
CA ALA A 135 -9.67 -24.13 -23.33
C ALA A 135 -8.48 -23.78 -22.41
N ILE A 136 -7.34 -23.37 -22.98
CA ILE A 136 -6.14 -23.02 -22.21
C ILE A 136 -6.02 -21.51 -22.04
N ASN A 137 -5.66 -21.05 -20.84
CA ASN A 137 -5.40 -19.66 -20.49
C ASN A 137 -6.56 -18.72 -20.86
N THR A 138 -7.80 -19.18 -20.70
CA THR A 138 -9.03 -18.46 -21.06
C THR A 138 -9.21 -17.13 -20.33
N THR A 139 -8.60 -16.98 -19.16
CA THR A 139 -8.58 -15.77 -18.36
C THR A 139 -7.30 -14.93 -18.56
N GLY A 140 -6.44 -15.32 -19.51
CA GLY A 140 -5.19 -14.64 -19.80
C GLY A 140 -4.10 -14.90 -18.77
N LEU A 141 -3.21 -13.91 -18.61
CA LEU A 141 -2.05 -14.00 -17.73
C LEU A 141 -2.47 -13.78 -16.26
N VAL A 142 -2.62 -14.86 -15.52
CA VAL A 142 -3.18 -14.84 -14.16
C VAL A 142 -2.19 -15.30 -13.09
N LEU A 143 -2.46 -14.88 -11.85
CA LEU A 143 -1.85 -15.41 -10.63
C LEU A 143 -2.50 -16.71 -10.19
N ALA A 144 -1.78 -17.51 -9.40
CA ALA A 144 -2.37 -18.62 -8.66
C ALA A 144 -3.24 -18.10 -7.51
N ALA A 145 -4.17 -18.93 -7.03
CA ALA A 145 -5.01 -18.58 -5.89
C ALA A 145 -4.17 -18.22 -4.65
N GLY A 146 -4.45 -17.07 -4.04
CA GLY A 146 -3.74 -16.57 -2.85
C GLY A 146 -2.41 -15.86 -3.14
N GLN A 147 -1.89 -15.94 -4.37
CA GLN A 147 -0.68 -15.24 -4.78
C GLN A 147 -0.96 -13.74 -4.99
N THR A 148 -0.13 -12.87 -4.40
CA THR A 148 -0.26 -11.41 -4.52
C THR A 148 0.59 -10.82 -5.65
N THR A 149 1.68 -11.50 -6.02
CA THR A 149 2.57 -11.12 -7.12
C THR A 149 3.17 -12.35 -7.81
N GLY A 150 3.43 -12.29 -9.12
CA GLY A 150 4.00 -13.37 -9.91
C GLY A 150 4.91 -12.86 -11.02
N LYS A 151 6.13 -13.39 -11.10
CA LYS A 151 7.12 -12.97 -12.09
C LYS A 151 7.08 -13.85 -13.34
N TRP A 152 7.08 -13.21 -14.49
CA TRP A 152 7.08 -13.82 -15.82
C TRP A 152 8.21 -13.25 -16.67
N SER A 153 8.72 -14.04 -17.60
CA SER A 153 9.59 -13.55 -18.66
C SER A 153 8.76 -13.14 -19.86
N VAL A 154 9.06 -11.98 -20.43
CA VAL A 154 8.51 -11.52 -21.71
C VAL A 154 9.54 -11.83 -22.78
N CYS A 155 9.15 -12.61 -23.78
CA CYS A 155 10.03 -13.16 -24.79
C CYS A 155 9.54 -12.73 -26.17
N ALA A 156 10.32 -11.92 -26.89
CA ALA A 156 10.00 -11.52 -28.25
C ALA A 156 10.78 -12.39 -29.24
N TYR A 157 10.10 -13.00 -30.19
CA TYR A 157 10.64 -13.91 -31.20
C TYR A 157 10.43 -13.35 -32.61
N SER A 158 11.27 -13.74 -33.56
CA SER A 158 11.09 -13.36 -34.95
C SER A 158 9.95 -14.15 -35.61
N GLY A 159 8.89 -13.45 -36.06
CA GLY A 159 7.76 -14.05 -36.76
C GLY A 159 6.83 -14.87 -35.86
N VAL A 160 5.80 -15.48 -36.46
CA VAL A 160 4.69 -16.22 -35.80
C VAL A 160 4.85 -17.76 -35.83
N SER A 161 6.03 -18.26 -36.24
CA SER A 161 6.31 -19.70 -36.34
C SER A 161 6.98 -20.22 -35.05
N PRO A 162 6.71 -21.47 -34.62
CA PRO A 162 7.34 -22.09 -33.43
C PRO A 162 8.88 -22.26 -33.52
N THR A 163 9.50 -21.83 -34.62
CA THR A 163 10.95 -21.88 -34.84
C THR A 163 11.65 -20.51 -34.79
N GLY A 164 10.90 -19.42 -34.62
CA GLY A 164 11.45 -18.07 -34.56
C GLY A 164 12.54 -17.93 -33.47
N PRO A 165 13.78 -17.51 -33.78
CA PRO A 165 14.78 -17.19 -32.76
C PRO A 165 14.32 -16.11 -31.79
N LEU A 166 14.78 -16.22 -30.53
CA LEU A 166 14.60 -15.20 -29.52
C LEU A 166 15.35 -13.92 -29.90
N LEU A 167 14.63 -12.80 -29.96
CA LEU A 167 15.16 -11.48 -30.28
C LEU A 167 15.50 -10.70 -29.02
N ALA A 168 14.55 -10.64 -28.08
CA ALA A 168 14.68 -9.82 -26.88
C ALA A 168 13.90 -10.40 -25.69
N THR A 169 14.36 -10.06 -24.48
CA THR A 169 13.76 -10.51 -23.23
C THR A 169 13.51 -9.37 -22.25
N SER A 170 12.49 -9.51 -21.40
CA SER A 170 12.27 -8.67 -20.23
C SER A 170 11.65 -9.50 -19.11
N THR A 171 11.51 -8.90 -17.92
CA THR A 171 10.68 -9.42 -16.84
C THR A 171 9.39 -8.62 -16.72
N TYR A 172 8.31 -9.28 -16.32
CA TYR A 172 7.01 -8.67 -16.05
C TYR A 172 6.41 -9.24 -14.76
N ASN A 173 5.87 -8.37 -13.91
CA ASN A 173 5.22 -8.78 -12.66
C ASN A 173 3.71 -8.68 -12.80
N VAL A 174 3.03 -9.79 -12.63
CA VAL A 174 1.58 -9.83 -12.47
C VAL A 174 1.27 -9.53 -11.01
N VAL A 175 0.35 -8.62 -10.74
CA VAL A 175 -0.06 -8.23 -9.39
C VAL A 175 -1.56 -8.36 -9.22
N THR A 176 -2.01 -8.62 -8.00
CA THR A 176 -3.45 -8.57 -7.68
C THR A 176 -3.91 -7.13 -7.43
N LYS A 177 -5.20 -6.89 -7.65
CA LYS A 177 -5.88 -5.69 -7.21
C LYS A 177 -5.88 -5.65 -5.66
N PRO A 178 -5.57 -4.50 -5.01
CA PRO A 178 -5.49 -4.45 -3.56
C PRO A 178 -6.87 -4.42 -2.91
N THR A 179 -6.95 -5.00 -1.72
CA THR A 179 -8.13 -4.97 -0.84
C THR A 179 -7.74 -4.56 0.57
N ILE A 180 -8.70 -4.07 1.36
CA ILE A 180 -8.57 -3.76 2.77
C ILE A 180 -9.55 -4.64 3.53
N VAL A 181 -9.09 -5.29 4.59
CA VAL A 181 -9.95 -6.08 5.50
C VAL A 181 -10.10 -5.37 6.83
N SER A 182 -9.03 -4.77 7.35
CA SER A 182 -9.07 -4.02 8.61
C SER A 182 -7.89 -3.08 8.76
N ALA A 183 -8.02 -2.09 9.65
CA ALA A 183 -6.94 -1.29 10.20
C ALA A 183 -7.01 -1.34 11.73
N THR A 184 -5.89 -1.59 12.41
CA THR A 184 -5.87 -1.73 13.87
C THR A 184 -4.62 -1.06 14.49
N PRO A 185 -4.78 -0.21 15.52
CA PRO A 185 -6.05 0.31 16.04
C PRO A 185 -6.83 1.11 14.97
N THR A 186 -8.12 1.36 15.20
CA THR A 186 -8.98 2.18 14.31
C THR A 186 -8.92 3.66 14.66
N SER A 187 -8.00 4.06 15.54
CA SER A 187 -7.80 5.44 15.94
C SER A 187 -6.33 5.76 16.18
N SER A 188 -6.00 7.05 16.16
CA SER A 188 -4.67 7.59 16.45
C SER A 188 -4.79 8.87 17.28
N PRO A 189 -3.81 9.18 18.15
CA PRO A 189 -3.62 10.53 18.66
C PRO A 189 -3.50 11.54 17.50
N ALA A 190 -4.02 12.75 17.67
CA ALA A 190 -3.93 13.84 16.69
C ALA A 190 -2.48 14.28 16.42
N GLY A 191 -1.58 14.10 17.40
CA GLY A 191 -0.13 14.23 17.21
C GLY A 191 0.48 13.18 16.26
N GLY A 192 -0.27 12.17 15.82
CA GLY A 192 0.23 11.05 15.04
C GLY A 192 1.08 10.09 15.88
N GLY A 193 1.97 9.35 15.23
CA GLY A 193 2.92 8.44 15.89
C GLY A 193 2.35 7.07 16.26
N GLN A 194 1.04 6.85 16.11
CA GLN A 194 0.43 5.53 16.32
C GLN A 194 0.91 4.56 15.25
N THR A 195 1.47 3.43 15.68
CA THR A 195 1.70 2.31 14.78
C THR A 195 0.38 1.60 14.52
N ILE A 196 -0.02 1.52 13.26
CA ILE A 196 -1.20 0.80 12.79
C ILE A 196 -0.79 -0.41 11.97
N THR A 197 -1.58 -1.47 12.03
CA THR A 197 -1.50 -2.62 11.12
C THR A 197 -2.72 -2.61 10.21
N VAL A 198 -2.49 -2.59 8.91
CA VAL A 198 -3.54 -2.71 7.89
C VAL A 198 -3.47 -4.12 7.31
N THR A 199 -4.58 -4.86 7.40
CA THR A 199 -4.72 -6.20 6.83
C THR A 199 -5.53 -6.14 5.55
N GLY A 200 -5.17 -6.94 4.56
CA GLY A 200 -5.77 -6.89 3.23
C GLY A 200 -5.08 -7.84 2.25
N THR A 201 -5.07 -7.47 0.97
CA THR A 201 -4.30 -8.17 -0.07
C THR A 201 -3.73 -7.19 -1.07
N GLY A 202 -2.78 -7.63 -1.90
CA GLY A 202 -2.18 -6.78 -2.94
C GLY A 202 -1.22 -5.72 -2.42
N PHE A 203 -0.77 -5.83 -1.16
CA PHE A 203 0.20 -4.94 -0.54
C PHE A 203 1.63 -5.39 -0.86
N THR A 204 2.02 -5.31 -2.13
CA THR A 204 3.33 -5.76 -2.59
C THR A 204 4.06 -4.63 -3.31
N ALA A 205 5.30 -4.38 -2.90
CA ALA A 205 6.19 -3.51 -3.64
C ALA A 205 6.82 -4.30 -4.80
N VAL A 206 6.66 -3.81 -6.02
CA VAL A 206 7.40 -4.32 -7.19
C VAL A 206 8.38 -3.23 -7.64
N THR A 207 7.96 -2.36 -8.55
CA THR A 207 8.74 -1.21 -9.01
C THR A 207 8.29 0.11 -8.40
N MET A 208 7.14 0.12 -7.73
CA MET A 208 6.61 1.26 -6.98
C MET A 208 6.36 0.86 -5.53
N PRO A 209 6.64 1.75 -4.56
CA PRO A 209 6.33 1.52 -3.16
C PRO A 209 4.81 1.55 -2.95
N VAL A 210 4.36 0.87 -1.90
CA VAL A 210 3.01 1.07 -1.36
C VAL A 210 3.00 2.38 -0.59
N THR A 211 2.00 3.22 -0.83
CA THR A 211 1.77 4.47 -0.08
C THR A 211 0.36 4.47 0.47
N ALA A 212 0.14 5.10 1.62
CA ALA A 212 -1.20 5.23 2.19
C ALA A 212 -1.40 6.61 2.82
N THR A 213 -2.65 7.05 2.87
CA THR A 213 -3.09 8.27 3.54
C THR A 213 -4.36 7.99 4.34
N ILE A 214 -4.52 8.65 5.49
CA ILE A 214 -5.75 8.64 6.28
C ILE A 214 -6.27 10.07 6.34
N GLY A 215 -7.49 10.32 5.85
CA GLY A 215 -8.04 11.67 5.78
C GLY A 215 -7.19 12.63 4.93
N GLY A 216 -6.45 12.10 3.95
CA GLY A 216 -5.46 12.84 3.16
C GLY A 216 -4.11 13.08 3.84
N THR A 217 -3.93 12.68 5.11
CA THR A 217 -2.64 12.77 5.82
C THR A 217 -1.80 11.51 5.53
N PRO A 218 -0.58 11.63 4.98
CA PRO A 218 0.28 10.48 4.71
C PRO A 218 0.65 9.71 5.97
N VAL A 219 0.68 8.39 5.88
CA VAL A 219 1.36 7.54 6.88
C VAL A 219 2.82 7.34 6.49
N THR A 220 3.67 7.07 7.46
CA THR A 220 5.11 6.85 7.29
C THR A 220 5.53 5.46 7.72
N ASN A 221 6.81 5.09 7.53
CA ASN A 221 7.38 3.83 8.00
C ASN A 221 6.58 2.57 7.59
N ILE A 222 6.05 2.57 6.35
CA ILE A 222 5.32 1.43 5.80
C ILE A 222 6.27 0.23 5.71
N LYS A 223 5.93 -0.85 6.41
CA LYS A 223 6.62 -2.15 6.35
C LYS A 223 5.64 -3.21 5.89
N LEU A 224 5.87 -3.73 4.69
CA LEU A 224 5.03 -4.77 4.09
C LEU A 224 5.35 -6.13 4.71
N ALA A 225 4.31 -6.92 4.99
CA ALA A 225 4.48 -8.33 5.24
C ALA A 225 4.92 -9.05 3.95
N SER A 226 5.75 -10.09 4.10
CA SER A 226 6.35 -10.80 2.95
C SER A 226 5.31 -11.50 2.06
N ASP A 227 4.12 -11.81 2.59
CA ASP A 227 3.01 -12.41 1.85
C ASP A 227 2.15 -11.38 1.10
N GLY A 228 2.36 -10.09 1.34
CA GLY A 228 1.57 -8.99 0.76
C GLY A 228 0.14 -8.91 1.29
N ARG A 229 -0.14 -9.47 2.48
CA ARG A 229 -1.48 -9.51 3.11
C ARG A 229 -1.64 -8.56 4.29
N SER A 230 -0.58 -7.88 4.68
CA SER A 230 -0.64 -6.79 5.66
C SER A 230 0.54 -5.84 5.50
N PHE A 231 0.42 -4.67 6.12
CA PHE A 231 1.56 -3.81 6.39
C PHE A 231 1.37 -3.07 7.71
N THR A 232 2.48 -2.71 8.36
CA THR A 232 2.46 -1.74 9.45
C THR A 232 2.83 -0.36 8.94
N ALA A 233 2.26 0.69 9.51
CA ALA A 233 2.63 2.07 9.22
C ALA A 233 2.51 2.95 10.47
N VAL A 234 3.07 4.14 10.44
CA VAL A 234 2.99 5.13 11.52
C VAL A 234 2.15 6.31 11.05
N THR A 235 1.12 6.67 11.82
CA THR A 235 0.24 7.80 11.51
C THR A 235 0.98 9.14 11.55
N GLY A 236 0.61 10.05 10.65
CA GLY A 236 1.11 11.43 10.66
C GLY A 236 0.26 12.32 11.56
N PRO A 237 0.77 13.49 12.00
CA PRO A 237 -0.02 14.45 12.76
C PRO A 237 -1.16 15.01 11.91
N ARG A 238 -2.34 15.14 12.51
CA ARG A 238 -3.56 15.64 11.87
C ARG A 238 -4.49 16.26 12.92
N ALA A 239 -5.21 17.32 12.55
CA ALA A 239 -6.35 17.77 13.35
C ALA A 239 -7.32 16.61 13.62
N PRO A 240 -7.82 16.46 14.86
CA PRO A 240 -8.66 15.34 15.20
C PRO A 240 -10.02 15.43 14.52
N GLN A 241 -10.54 14.26 14.15
CA GLN A 241 -11.72 14.08 13.31
C GLN A 241 -12.10 12.61 13.30
N SER A 242 -13.40 12.31 13.38
CA SER A 242 -13.93 10.95 13.22
C SER A 242 -14.33 10.63 11.79
N ASN A 243 -14.51 9.34 11.50
CA ASN A 243 -15.00 8.82 10.22
C ASN A 243 -14.09 9.17 9.03
N LEU A 244 -12.78 9.20 9.24
CA LEU A 244 -11.82 9.42 8.15
C LEU A 244 -11.68 8.16 7.32
N THR A 245 -11.47 8.37 6.02
CA THR A 245 -11.24 7.29 5.06
C THR A 245 -9.75 7.10 4.80
N MET A 246 -9.36 5.88 4.48
CA MET A 246 -8.02 5.53 4.05
C MET A 246 -7.98 5.35 2.54
N THR A 247 -6.90 5.81 1.92
CA THR A 247 -6.57 5.49 0.52
C THR A 247 -5.20 4.84 0.50
N ILE A 248 -5.09 3.70 -0.17
CA ILE A 248 -3.85 2.94 -0.31
C ILE A 248 -3.56 2.81 -1.81
N SER A 249 -2.37 3.22 -2.23
CA SER A 249 -1.90 3.06 -3.60
C SER A 249 -0.87 1.95 -3.66
N THR A 250 -1.13 0.95 -4.51
CA THR A 250 -0.21 -0.14 -4.79
C THR A 250 0.06 -0.24 -6.29
N PRO A 251 1.03 -1.06 -6.73
CA PRO A 251 1.21 -1.37 -8.15
C PRO A 251 -0.04 -1.97 -8.81
N GLY A 252 -0.93 -2.62 -8.05
CA GLY A 252 -2.22 -3.14 -8.50
C GLY A 252 -3.32 -2.08 -8.62
N GLY A 253 -2.99 -0.80 -8.41
CA GLY A 253 -3.94 0.32 -8.41
C GLY A 253 -4.27 0.80 -6.99
N PRO A 254 -5.15 1.80 -6.86
CA PRO A 254 -5.62 2.28 -5.57
C PRO A 254 -6.71 1.36 -4.99
N VAL A 255 -6.85 1.38 -3.67
CA VAL A 255 -8.04 0.92 -2.93
C VAL A 255 -8.44 1.99 -1.92
N HIS A 256 -9.75 2.19 -1.76
CA HIS A 256 -10.33 3.12 -0.81
C HIS A 256 -11.04 2.35 0.30
N SER A 257 -10.94 2.81 1.54
CA SER A 257 -11.59 2.11 2.65
C SER A 257 -13.12 2.18 2.63
N THR A 258 -13.70 3.00 1.75
CA THR A 258 -15.13 3.04 1.44
C THR A 258 -15.57 1.98 0.42
N ASP A 259 -14.61 1.34 -0.26
CA ASP A 259 -14.79 0.22 -1.18
C ASP A 259 -13.65 -0.79 -0.92
N PRO A 260 -13.68 -1.47 0.26
CA PRO A 260 -12.56 -2.24 0.77
C PRO A 260 -12.21 -3.48 -0.07
N ASP A 261 -13.16 -4.12 -0.74
CA ASP A 261 -12.86 -5.24 -1.65
C ASP A 261 -12.47 -4.77 -3.06
N ASN A 262 -12.56 -3.45 -3.30
CA ASN A 262 -12.19 -2.78 -4.53
C ASN A 262 -13.03 -3.32 -5.70
N ASN A 263 -14.34 -3.41 -5.48
CA ASN A 263 -15.30 -3.87 -6.46
C ASN A 263 -16.52 -2.94 -6.46
N SER A 264 -16.56 -2.04 -7.44
CA SER A 264 -17.66 -1.08 -7.60
C SER A 264 -19.04 -1.71 -7.86
N GLY A 265 -19.11 -3.04 -8.06
CA GLY A 265 -20.36 -3.78 -8.21
C GLY A 265 -20.97 -4.28 -6.90
N THR A 266 -20.25 -4.16 -5.77
CA THR A 266 -20.70 -4.57 -4.44
C THR A 266 -20.87 -3.36 -3.52
N ALA A 267 -21.72 -3.52 -2.51
CA ALA A 267 -21.93 -2.52 -1.47
C ALA A 267 -21.29 -3.05 -0.18
N ASP A 268 -20.15 -2.46 0.18
CA ASP A 268 -19.30 -2.96 1.25
C ASP A 268 -19.22 -1.96 2.41
N PRO A 269 -19.25 -2.42 3.68
CA PRO A 269 -19.10 -1.53 4.83
C PRO A 269 -17.75 -0.81 4.81
N ALA A 270 -17.78 0.51 5.01
CA ALA A 270 -16.57 1.31 5.05
C ALA A 270 -15.72 0.98 6.30
N ILE A 271 -14.40 0.92 6.12
CA ILE A 271 -13.42 0.86 7.21
C ILE A 271 -13.01 2.31 7.51
N LEU A 272 -13.45 2.81 8.66
CA LEU A 272 -13.24 4.18 9.08
C LEU A 272 -12.14 4.28 10.13
N PHE A 273 -11.52 5.45 10.24
CA PHE A 273 -10.45 5.73 11.16
C PHE A 273 -10.63 7.08 11.84
N ASP A 274 -10.27 7.17 13.11
CA ASP A 274 -10.44 8.40 13.89
C ASP A 274 -9.08 8.98 14.31
N TYR A 275 -8.93 10.30 14.23
CA TYR A 275 -7.91 10.98 15.01
C TYR A 275 -8.60 11.63 16.22
N SER A 276 -8.14 11.28 17.42
CA SER A 276 -8.58 11.90 18.67
C SER A 276 -7.37 12.49 19.36
N ASN A 277 -7.54 13.53 20.18
CA ASN A 277 -6.56 13.80 21.21
C ASN A 277 -7.03 13.06 22.46
N GLY A 278 -6.35 11.99 22.87
CA GLY A 278 -6.57 11.40 24.18
C GLY A 278 -5.78 12.16 25.23
N ILE A 279 -6.29 12.23 26.45
CA ILE A 279 -5.54 12.75 27.60
C ILE A 279 -5.26 11.62 28.59
N ASN A 280 -4.19 11.72 29.37
CA ASN A 280 -3.96 10.94 30.59
C ASN A 280 -3.90 11.90 31.77
N VAL A 281 -4.31 11.46 32.95
CA VAL A 281 -4.38 12.28 34.15
C VAL A 281 -3.61 11.60 35.29
N ALA A 282 -2.78 12.37 35.99
CA ALA A 282 -2.03 11.94 37.16
C ALA A 282 -2.15 12.98 38.30
N PRO A 283 -2.52 12.60 39.53
CA PRO A 283 -3.04 11.29 39.90
C PRO A 283 -4.42 11.05 39.24
N ASP A 284 -4.75 9.78 39.01
CA ASP A 284 -6.05 9.34 38.46
C ASP A 284 -7.11 9.14 39.56
N ASN A 285 -6.88 9.68 40.76
CA ASN A 285 -7.77 9.55 41.89
C ASN A 285 -7.63 10.70 42.89
N GLY A 286 -8.65 10.85 43.74
CA GLY A 286 -8.69 11.84 44.81
C GLY A 286 -9.71 11.50 45.89
N ARG A 287 -9.61 12.19 47.04
CA ARG A 287 -10.55 12.03 48.16
C ARG A 287 -11.68 13.06 48.09
N PRO A 288 -12.95 12.68 48.36
CA PRO A 288 -14.01 13.67 48.56
C PRO A 288 -13.60 14.74 49.57
N GLY A 289 -13.95 15.99 49.29
CA GLY A 289 -13.66 17.09 50.21
C GLY A 289 -12.20 17.56 50.21
N LYS A 290 -11.39 17.19 49.21
CA LYS A 290 -9.99 17.59 49.08
C LYS A 290 -9.68 18.16 47.70
N LYS A 291 -8.69 19.07 47.66
CA LYS A 291 -8.07 19.53 46.43
C LYS A 291 -7.03 18.52 45.95
N VAL A 292 -6.95 18.34 44.64
CA VAL A 292 -5.93 17.55 43.97
C VAL A 292 -5.39 18.34 42.78
N THR A 293 -4.07 18.38 42.64
CA THR A 293 -3.43 18.96 41.45
C THR A 293 -3.26 17.86 40.43
N LEU A 294 -3.84 18.05 39.24
CA LEU A 294 -3.77 17.13 38.12
C LEU A 294 -2.65 17.57 37.18
N ASP A 295 -1.76 16.64 36.85
CA ASP A 295 -0.90 16.67 35.68
C ASP A 295 -1.61 15.92 34.55
N ILE A 296 -1.95 16.64 33.49
CA ILE A 296 -2.70 16.14 32.35
C ILE A 296 -1.80 16.15 31.13
N THR A 297 -1.51 14.95 30.62
CA THR A 297 -0.72 14.78 29.39
C THR A 297 -1.63 14.49 28.21
N GLY A 298 -1.29 14.99 27.02
CA GLY A 298 -2.11 14.90 25.82
C GLY A 298 -1.42 15.51 24.61
N ALA A 299 -2.18 16.13 23.72
CA ALA A 299 -1.65 16.88 22.58
C ALA A 299 -2.60 18.01 22.20
N GLY A 300 -2.09 19.12 21.67
CA GLY A 300 -2.89 20.25 21.24
C GLY A 300 -3.33 21.18 22.36
N PHE A 301 -2.65 21.21 23.50
CA PHE A 301 -2.98 22.15 24.59
C PHE A 301 -2.48 23.57 24.32
N SER A 302 -1.44 23.77 23.49
CA SER A 302 -0.87 25.11 23.25
C SER A 302 -1.81 26.05 22.48
N GLN A 303 -2.84 25.51 21.83
CA GLN A 303 -3.87 26.30 21.13
C GLN A 303 -5.05 26.70 22.04
N LEU A 304 -5.13 26.13 23.25
CA LEU A 304 -6.18 26.43 24.21
C LEU A 304 -5.75 27.60 25.10
N ASN A 305 -6.48 28.71 25.01
CA ASN A 305 -6.23 29.90 25.82
C ASN A 305 -7.15 29.89 27.05
N PHE A 306 -6.78 29.14 28.09
CA PHE A 306 -7.52 29.07 29.34
C PHE A 306 -7.59 30.44 30.04
N VAL A 307 -8.78 30.80 30.53
CA VAL A 307 -9.02 32.03 31.29
C VAL A 307 -9.41 31.64 32.72
N ASN A 308 -8.46 31.74 33.65
CA ASN A 308 -8.71 31.39 35.05
C ASN A 308 -9.77 32.31 35.68
N GLY A 309 -10.75 31.71 36.35
CA GLY A 309 -11.89 32.40 36.95
C GLY A 309 -13.01 32.75 35.95
N SER A 310 -12.95 32.26 34.71
CA SER A 310 -14.08 32.31 33.79
C SER A 310 -15.25 31.46 34.31
N ALA A 311 -16.48 31.85 33.95
CA ALA A 311 -17.64 31.05 34.32
C ALA A 311 -17.58 29.68 33.61
N PRO A 312 -18.00 28.58 34.26
CA PRO A 312 -18.01 27.25 33.63
C PRO A 312 -18.80 27.19 32.32
N THR A 313 -19.72 28.12 32.08
CA THR A 313 -20.56 28.24 30.89
C THR A 313 -20.04 29.25 29.86
N SER A 314 -18.82 29.76 30.06
CA SER A 314 -18.18 30.70 29.15
C SER A 314 -17.72 30.02 27.86
N ALA A 315 -17.35 30.82 26.86
CA ALA A 315 -16.82 30.29 25.61
C ALA A 315 -15.33 29.92 25.68
N ASP A 316 -14.70 30.06 26.85
CA ASP A 316 -13.29 29.72 27.06
C ASP A 316 -13.10 28.19 27.15
N PRO A 317 -11.86 27.69 27.00
CA PRO A 317 -11.54 26.29 27.27
C PRO A 317 -11.67 25.97 28.77
N HIS A 318 -12.17 24.77 29.08
CA HIS A 318 -12.37 24.31 30.45
C HIS A 318 -11.93 22.85 30.60
N VAL A 319 -11.63 22.44 31.85
CA VAL A 319 -11.34 21.04 32.19
C VAL A 319 -12.39 20.57 33.19
N PHE A 320 -13.29 19.70 32.77
CA PHE A 320 -14.39 19.21 33.60
C PHE A 320 -14.13 17.81 34.15
N LEU A 321 -14.57 17.57 35.38
CA LEU A 321 -14.79 16.22 35.90
C LEU A 321 -16.24 15.82 35.61
N VAL A 322 -16.46 14.73 34.90
CA VAL A 322 -17.77 14.37 34.34
C VAL A 322 -18.23 13.00 34.84
N ASP A 323 -19.49 12.92 35.27
CA ASP A 323 -20.15 11.65 35.55
C ASP A 323 -20.68 11.06 34.23
N GLY A 324 -19.96 10.07 33.68
CA GLY A 324 -20.23 9.53 32.35
C GLY A 324 -19.70 10.39 31.20
N ALA A 325 -20.45 10.47 30.10
CA ALA A 325 -20.03 11.17 28.88
C ALA A 325 -20.41 12.65 28.92
N TYR A 326 -19.45 13.52 28.61
CA TYR A 326 -19.68 14.97 28.52
C TYR A 326 -20.67 15.30 27.41
N ASN A 327 -21.63 16.15 27.74
CA ASN A 327 -22.61 16.71 26.82
C ASN A 327 -22.92 18.15 27.23
N MET A 328 -22.63 19.12 26.36
CA MET A 328 -22.81 20.55 26.65
C MET A 328 -24.23 20.96 27.07
N GLY A 329 -25.27 20.23 26.66
CA GLY A 329 -26.67 20.55 26.93
C GLY A 329 -27.30 19.76 28.08
N SER A 330 -26.67 18.70 28.55
CA SER A 330 -27.28 17.80 29.55
C SER A 330 -26.33 17.25 30.61
N ASN A 331 -25.02 17.25 30.39
CA ASN A 331 -24.03 16.66 31.29
C ASN A 331 -22.66 17.33 31.14
N ARG A 332 -22.52 18.52 31.69
CA ARG A 332 -21.32 19.36 31.54
C ARG A 332 -20.19 19.01 32.49
N GLY A 333 -20.50 18.33 33.59
CA GLY A 333 -19.53 17.99 34.62
C GLY A 333 -20.06 18.25 36.02
N VAL A 334 -19.55 17.47 36.97
CA VAL A 334 -19.82 17.59 38.40
C VAL A 334 -18.80 18.47 39.12
N ALA A 335 -17.68 18.81 38.48
CA ALA A 335 -16.69 19.77 38.97
C ALA A 335 -15.88 20.32 37.79
N GLU A 336 -15.17 21.41 38.02
CA GLU A 336 -14.21 21.99 37.07
C GLU A 336 -12.82 22.11 37.71
N CYS A 337 -11.79 21.97 36.89
CA CYS A 337 -10.42 22.23 37.25
C CYS A 337 -10.14 23.74 37.16
N GLU A 338 -9.68 24.34 38.25
CA GLU A 338 -9.24 25.73 38.32
C GLU A 338 -7.72 25.86 38.15
N ASP A 339 -7.23 27.10 38.06
CA ASP A 339 -5.79 27.42 37.94
C ASP A 339 -5.09 26.64 36.82
N VAL A 340 -5.72 26.55 35.65
CA VAL A 340 -5.18 25.79 34.53
C VAL A 340 -3.94 26.50 33.98
N VAL A 341 -2.86 25.73 33.84
CA VAL A 341 -1.59 26.16 33.27
C VAL A 341 -1.20 25.21 32.16
N VAL A 342 -1.12 25.71 30.93
CA VAL A 342 -0.54 24.97 29.82
C VAL A 342 0.98 25.01 29.97
N VAL A 343 1.59 23.85 30.25
CA VAL A 343 3.04 23.72 30.44
C VAL A 343 3.73 23.59 29.08
N THR A 344 3.18 22.72 28.22
CA THR A 344 3.61 22.52 26.82
C THR A 344 2.40 22.19 25.94
N ASP A 345 2.59 21.92 24.65
CA ASP A 345 1.50 21.40 23.80
C ASP A 345 0.99 20.02 24.25
N ASN A 346 1.79 19.29 25.03
CA ASN A 346 1.51 17.93 25.46
C ASN A 346 1.22 17.80 26.96
N GLU A 347 1.25 18.90 27.71
CA GLU A 347 1.10 18.88 29.16
C GLU A 347 0.38 20.15 29.65
N LEU A 348 -0.63 19.97 30.49
CA LEU A 348 -1.23 21.04 31.29
C LEU A 348 -1.40 20.58 32.73
N VAL A 349 -1.39 21.52 33.66
CA VAL A 349 -1.60 21.29 35.08
C VAL A 349 -2.80 22.09 35.55
N CYS A 350 -3.65 21.52 36.40
CA CYS A 350 -4.80 22.22 36.97
C CYS A 350 -5.13 21.72 38.39
N ASN A 351 -5.93 22.48 39.13
CA ASN A 351 -6.38 22.13 40.47
C ASN A 351 -7.85 21.73 40.46
N LEU A 352 -8.15 20.50 40.83
CA LEU A 352 -9.51 20.01 40.98
C LEU A 352 -9.89 20.02 42.47
N ASP A 353 -10.92 20.79 42.85
CA ASP A 353 -11.46 20.78 44.21
C ASP A 353 -12.67 19.84 44.33
N LEU A 354 -12.48 18.72 45.03
CA LEU A 354 -13.54 17.75 45.29
C LEU A 354 -14.42 18.13 46.50
N ALA A 355 -14.28 19.36 47.04
CA ALA A 355 -15.00 19.88 48.20
C ALA A 355 -16.05 20.93 47.85
N ALA A 356 -15.62 22.12 47.42
CA ALA A 356 -16.48 23.30 47.34
C ALA A 356 -17.02 23.56 45.92
N ASP A 357 -16.35 23.02 44.90
CA ASP A 357 -16.58 23.39 43.50
C ASP A 357 -17.45 22.38 42.76
N ALA A 358 -18.34 21.70 43.50
CA ALA A 358 -19.29 20.79 42.89
C ALA A 358 -20.35 21.54 42.08
N LEU A 359 -20.51 21.12 40.83
CA LEU A 359 -21.39 21.70 39.83
C LEU A 359 -22.59 20.80 39.56
N ASP A 360 -23.74 21.40 39.30
CA ASP A 360 -24.88 20.70 38.72
C ASP A 360 -24.57 20.38 37.24
N PRO A 361 -24.60 19.11 36.80
CA PRO A 361 -24.24 18.75 35.43
C PRO A 361 -25.12 19.37 34.33
N SER A 362 -26.33 19.82 34.66
CA SER A 362 -27.27 20.38 33.68
C SER A 362 -27.04 21.87 33.41
N ASN A 363 -26.54 22.61 34.40
CA ASN A 363 -26.50 24.09 34.34
C ASN A 363 -25.22 24.71 34.92
N SER A 364 -24.36 23.91 35.53
CA SER A 364 -23.09 24.30 36.15
C SER A 364 -23.20 25.36 37.24
N SER A 365 -24.35 25.40 37.92
CA SER A 365 -24.50 26.10 39.18
C SER A 365 -23.73 25.35 40.28
N PRO A 366 -23.05 26.05 41.20
CA PRO A 366 -22.51 25.44 42.41
C PRO A 366 -23.62 24.76 43.22
N THR A 367 -23.33 23.55 43.71
CA THR A 367 -24.24 22.77 44.58
C THR A 367 -23.80 22.79 46.05
N GLY A 368 -22.53 23.09 46.31
CA GLY A 368 -21.95 23.20 47.65
C GLY A 368 -21.74 21.87 48.39
N ASN A 369 -21.90 20.72 47.72
CA ASN A 369 -21.67 19.40 48.30
C ASN A 369 -20.32 18.83 47.83
N PRO A 370 -19.61 18.04 48.65
CA PRO A 370 -18.43 17.31 48.15
C PRO A 370 -18.78 16.36 47.01
N ILE A 371 -17.82 16.13 46.10
CA ILE A 371 -18.00 15.17 45.01
C ILE A 371 -18.15 13.75 45.58
N PRO A 372 -19.22 13.02 45.23
CA PRO A 372 -19.45 11.67 45.72
C PRO A 372 -18.35 10.67 45.34
N HIS A 373 -18.38 9.52 45.99
CA HIS A 373 -17.55 8.39 45.60
C HIS A 373 -18.05 7.78 44.29
N ASP A 374 -17.27 7.89 43.22
CA ASP A 374 -17.55 7.23 41.94
C ASP A 374 -16.33 7.25 41.01
N ALA A 375 -16.47 6.62 39.85
CA ALA A 375 -15.58 6.78 38.70
C ALA A 375 -16.12 7.86 37.76
N TYR A 376 -15.28 8.86 37.48
CA TYR A 376 -15.58 10.00 36.64
C TYR A 376 -14.65 10.04 35.42
N VAL A 377 -14.93 10.96 34.50
CA VAL A 377 -14.13 11.23 33.30
C VAL A 377 -13.66 12.69 33.32
N VAL A 378 -12.36 12.90 33.42
CA VAL A 378 -11.76 14.23 33.17
C VAL A 378 -11.82 14.51 31.68
N THR A 379 -12.37 15.66 31.31
CA THR A 379 -12.61 16.05 29.92
C THR A 379 -12.11 17.47 29.70
N VAL A 380 -11.20 17.67 28.74
CA VAL A 380 -10.82 19.01 28.27
C VAL A 380 -11.78 19.43 27.16
N VAL A 381 -12.38 20.62 27.28
CA VAL A 381 -13.23 21.25 26.26
C VAL A 381 -12.59 22.55 25.78
N ASP A 382 -12.78 22.90 24.51
CA ASP A 382 -12.25 24.10 23.87
C ASP A 382 -13.24 25.27 23.99
N ASN A 383 -14.51 24.97 24.24
CA ASN A 383 -15.56 25.95 24.47
C ASN A 383 -16.59 25.41 25.47
N GLY A 384 -16.69 26.05 26.64
CA GLY A 384 -17.69 25.72 27.66
C GLY A 384 -19.11 26.20 27.36
N ALA A 385 -19.37 26.97 26.30
CA ALA A 385 -20.68 27.59 26.14
C ALA A 385 -21.79 26.55 25.92
N THR A 386 -22.94 26.77 26.56
CA THR A 386 -24.10 25.85 26.52
C THR A 386 -24.74 25.73 25.14
N ASN A 387 -24.32 26.57 24.19
CA ASN A 387 -24.82 26.65 22.81
C ASN A 387 -23.70 26.57 21.76
N ALA A 388 -22.51 26.07 22.10
CA ALA A 388 -21.35 26.07 21.21
C ALA A 388 -21.47 25.17 19.95
N GLY A 389 -22.57 24.42 19.79
CA GLY A 389 -22.80 23.59 18.61
C GLY A 389 -21.75 22.48 18.50
N GLY A 390 -21.23 22.21 17.29
CA GLY A 390 -20.15 21.23 17.10
C GLY A 390 -18.83 21.59 17.81
N ASN A 391 -18.66 22.85 18.21
CA ASN A 391 -17.49 23.35 18.94
C ASN A 391 -17.64 23.21 20.47
N GLY A 392 -18.79 22.73 20.96
CA GLY A 392 -19.05 22.53 22.39
C GLY A 392 -19.00 21.07 22.82
N ASN A 393 -18.64 20.14 21.93
CA ASN A 393 -18.40 18.75 22.28
C ASN A 393 -17.11 18.62 23.11
N PRO A 394 -16.78 17.46 23.72
CA PRO A 394 -15.42 17.23 24.23
C PRO A 394 -14.47 17.75 23.18
N SER A 395 -13.53 18.61 23.59
CA SER A 395 -12.71 19.27 22.60
C SER A 395 -12.17 18.20 21.68
N ILE A 396 -11.90 18.59 20.45
CA ILE A 396 -11.12 17.76 19.55
C ILE A 396 -9.78 17.34 20.26
N VAL A 397 -9.41 18.02 21.37
CA VAL A 397 -8.32 17.85 22.35
C VAL A 397 -8.49 16.77 23.45
N SER A 398 -9.67 16.14 23.67
CA SER A 398 -9.79 15.10 24.71
C SER A 398 -10.91 14.07 24.47
N SER A 399 -10.56 12.78 24.33
CA SER A 399 -11.49 11.64 24.47
C SER A 399 -11.85 11.31 25.93
N GLY A 400 -11.30 12.07 26.88
CA GLY A 400 -11.48 11.90 28.33
C GLY A 400 -10.50 10.91 28.96
N ALA A 401 -10.26 11.05 30.27
CA ALA A 401 -9.48 10.12 31.09
C ALA A 401 -10.24 9.76 32.37
N THR A 402 -10.18 8.50 32.80
CA THR A 402 -10.83 8.07 34.04
C THR A 402 -10.16 8.70 35.27
N PHE A 403 -10.99 9.16 36.21
CA PHE A 403 -10.56 9.66 37.51
C PHE A 403 -11.49 9.14 38.61
N THR A 404 -10.93 8.56 39.68
CA THR A 404 -11.73 7.92 40.73
C THR A 404 -11.77 8.75 42.01
N VAL A 405 -12.97 9.08 42.48
CA VAL A 405 -13.15 9.72 43.78
C VAL A 405 -13.41 8.64 44.84
N GLY A 406 -12.49 8.49 45.80
CA GLY A 406 -12.51 7.37 46.75
C GLY A 406 -11.78 7.66 48.06
N PRO A 407 -11.75 6.72 49.02
CA PRO A 407 -11.17 6.92 50.34
C PRO A 407 -9.62 6.89 50.41
N TYR A 408 -8.92 6.91 49.26
CA TYR A 408 -7.53 6.47 49.07
C TYR A 408 -6.47 7.28 49.80
#